data_AF-A0A958AHH4-F1
#
_entry.id   AF-A0A958AHH4-F1
#
_cell.length_a   1.000
_cell.length_b   1.000
_cell.length_c   1.000
_cell.angle_alpha   90.00
_cell.angle_beta   90.00
_cell.angle_gamma   90.00
#
_symmetry.space_group_name_H-M   'P 1'
#
loop_
_entity.id
_entity.type
_entity.pdbx_description
1 polymer ?
#
loop_
_entity_poly.entity_id
_entity_poly.type
_entity_poly.pdbx_seq_one_letter_code
_entity_poly.pdbx_strand_id
1 'polypeptide(L)'
;DMTLHVANVAVETGVKRVVFATSNHVMGRYKDDPLWQQIGPGELTTDLPPGTGTVWHTGAQAMDSTAYATAKLMGERVCKEAAVRAAGQTTFACIRIGWCQPGENLPSTLSAAGTPTQGSGATAGNDPDLQRADRWFKAMWLSNRDFLQLFTAAIRTDGSTWPDGYILVNGMSNNRGMKWSLDATTAYLGYQPQDDVWR
;
A
#
# COMPACT_ATOMS: atom_id res chain seq x y z
N ASP A 1 -0.91 19.76 -4.74
CA ASP A 1 -1.98 20.33 -5.57
C ASP A 1 -2.60 19.31 -6.54
N MET A 2 -1.81 18.61 -7.36
CA MET A 2 -2.31 17.68 -8.39
C MET A 2 -3.47 16.72 -7.97
N THR A 3 -3.38 16.03 -6.82
CA THR A 3 -4.44 15.11 -6.38
C THR A 3 -5.77 15.81 -6.11
N LEU A 4 -5.74 17.02 -5.56
CA LEU A 4 -6.93 17.82 -5.29
C LEU A 4 -7.62 18.22 -6.60
N HIS A 5 -6.84 18.67 -7.59
CA HIS A 5 -7.36 19.00 -8.91
C HIS A 5 -8.00 17.79 -9.59
N VAL A 6 -7.34 16.62 -9.60
CA VAL A 6 -7.92 15.40 -10.19
C VAL A 6 -9.22 15.01 -9.50
N ALA A 7 -9.26 15.06 -8.16
CA ALA A 7 -10.46 14.72 -7.41
C ALA A 7 -11.62 15.69 -7.69
N ASN A 8 -11.36 17.00 -7.73
CA ASN A 8 -12.37 18.00 -8.04
C ASN A 8 -12.93 17.84 -9.47
N VAL A 9 -12.05 17.69 -10.47
CA VAL A 9 -12.47 17.50 -11.87
C VAL A 9 -13.25 16.19 -12.03
N ALA A 10 -12.86 15.13 -11.32
CA ALA A 10 -13.58 13.86 -11.33
C ALA A 10 -15.04 14.04 -10.84
N VAL A 11 -15.23 14.78 -9.75
CA VAL A 11 -16.56 15.12 -9.21
C VAL A 11 -17.35 15.99 -10.19
N GLU A 12 -16.75 17.05 -10.72
CA GLU A 12 -17.41 18.00 -11.62
C GLU A 12 -17.85 17.36 -12.94
N THR A 13 -17.08 16.41 -13.46
CA THR A 13 -17.34 15.74 -14.73
C THR A 13 -18.14 14.46 -14.60
N GLY A 14 -18.36 13.96 -13.37
CA GLY A 14 -19.09 12.72 -13.12
C GLY A 14 -18.38 11.47 -13.66
N VAL A 15 -17.04 11.43 -13.62
CA VAL A 15 -16.30 10.20 -13.94
C VAL A 15 -16.76 9.09 -12.99
N LYS A 16 -16.94 7.86 -13.47
CA LYS A 16 -17.55 6.81 -12.63
C LYS A 16 -16.67 6.35 -11.48
N ARG A 17 -15.34 6.36 -11.68
CA ARG A 17 -14.36 5.74 -10.77
C ARG A 17 -13.04 6.50 -10.81
N VAL A 18 -12.49 6.77 -9.64
CA VAL A 18 -11.08 7.15 -9.48
C VAL A 18 -10.39 6.07 -8.66
N VAL A 19 -9.28 5.55 -9.17
CA VAL A 19 -8.39 4.65 -8.42
C VAL A 19 -7.14 5.43 -8.03
N PHE A 20 -7.02 5.79 -6.75
CA PHE A 20 -5.89 6.53 -6.25
C PHE A 20 -4.81 5.58 -5.71
N ALA A 21 -3.64 5.63 -6.35
CA ALA A 21 -2.44 4.95 -5.89
C ALA A 21 -1.84 5.69 -4.68
N THR A 22 -2.31 5.33 -3.49
CA THR A 22 -1.63 5.65 -2.23
C THR A 22 -0.52 4.61 -1.98
N SER A 23 0.06 4.56 -0.78
CA SER A 23 1.29 3.82 -0.53
C SER A 23 1.33 3.22 0.86
N ASN A 24 1.97 2.05 0.96
CA ASN A 24 2.36 1.43 2.22
C ASN A 24 3.15 2.39 3.15
N HIS A 25 3.88 3.36 2.59
CA HIS A 25 4.63 4.35 3.37
C HIS A 25 3.75 5.21 4.30
N VAL A 26 2.43 5.28 4.09
CA VAL A 26 1.49 5.91 5.04
C VAL A 26 1.46 5.18 6.40
N MET A 27 1.82 3.89 6.41
CA MET A 27 1.94 3.04 7.60
C MET A 27 3.40 2.62 7.86
N GLY A 28 4.38 3.26 7.24
CA GLY A 28 5.78 2.87 7.25
C GLY A 28 6.43 2.74 8.63
N ARG A 29 5.98 3.52 9.63
CA ARG A 29 6.52 3.49 11.00
C ARG A 29 6.16 2.22 11.77
N TYR A 30 5.21 1.41 11.30
CA TYR A 30 4.92 0.10 11.86
C TYR A 30 6.02 -0.94 11.59
N LYS A 31 7.03 -0.61 10.78
CA LYS A 31 8.25 -1.42 10.59
C LYS A 31 9.10 -1.49 11.86
N ASP A 32 9.05 -0.47 12.71
CA ASP A 32 9.98 -0.28 13.81
C ASP A 32 9.27 -0.18 15.16
N ASP A 33 10.03 -0.40 16.24
CA ASP A 33 9.53 -0.22 17.59
C ASP A 33 9.19 1.25 17.88
N PRO A 34 8.17 1.51 18.70
CA PRO A 34 7.38 0.53 19.46
C PRO A 34 6.20 -0.08 18.68
N LEU A 35 5.85 0.43 17.50
CA LEU A 35 4.66 0.02 16.76
C LEU A 35 4.75 -1.41 16.23
N TRP A 36 5.96 -1.86 15.86
CA TRP A 36 6.21 -3.22 15.40
C TRP A 36 5.71 -4.29 16.40
N GLN A 37 5.97 -4.08 17.69
CA GLN A 37 5.56 -5.00 18.76
C GLN A 37 4.06 -4.99 19.05
N GLN A 38 3.34 -3.95 18.62
CA GLN A 38 1.92 -3.76 18.94
C GLN A 38 0.96 -4.45 17.97
N ILE A 39 1.46 -4.93 16.83
CA ILE A 39 0.64 -5.45 15.73
C ILE A 39 1.12 -6.82 15.30
N GLY A 40 0.23 -7.80 15.26
CA GLY A 40 0.47 -9.16 14.74
C GLY A 40 0.29 -9.31 13.23
N PRO A 41 0.50 -10.53 12.69
CA PRO A 41 0.13 -10.88 11.32
C PRO A 41 -1.35 -10.58 11.04
N GLY A 42 -1.64 -9.90 9.92
CA GLY A 42 -3.00 -9.54 9.51
C GLY A 42 -3.68 -8.44 10.35
N GLU A 43 -3.01 -7.84 11.34
CA GLU A 43 -3.63 -6.85 12.22
C GLU A 43 -3.44 -5.38 11.77
N LEU A 44 -2.55 -5.13 10.79
CA LEU A 44 -2.34 -3.80 10.23
C LEU A 44 -3.47 -3.47 9.24
N THR A 45 -4.63 -3.09 9.79
CA THR A 45 -5.83 -2.70 9.05
C THR A 45 -5.77 -1.25 8.56
N THR A 46 -6.73 -0.86 7.74
CA THR A 46 -6.84 0.51 7.19
C THR A 46 -7.39 1.54 8.19
N ASP A 47 -7.95 1.08 9.32
CA ASP A 47 -8.56 1.93 10.34
C ASP A 47 -7.58 2.36 11.44
N LEU A 48 -6.40 1.76 11.47
CA LEU A 48 -5.35 2.13 12.42
C LEU A 48 -4.82 3.55 12.16
N PRO A 49 -4.36 4.26 13.20
CA PRO A 49 -3.68 5.54 13.04
C PRO A 49 -2.49 5.44 12.07
N PRO A 50 -2.25 6.45 11.21
CA PRO A 50 -1.18 6.38 10.24
C PRO A 50 0.20 6.50 10.90
N GLY A 51 1.02 5.46 10.76
CA GLY A 51 2.45 5.50 11.06
C GLY A 51 3.24 6.10 9.90
N THR A 52 3.16 7.42 9.73
CA THR A 52 3.57 8.07 8.46
C THR A 52 5.09 8.08 8.23
N GLY A 53 5.50 7.59 7.06
CA GLY A 53 6.89 7.54 6.62
C GLY A 53 7.56 6.20 6.93
N THR A 54 8.39 5.71 6.02
CA THR A 54 9.30 4.59 6.27
C THR A 54 10.71 5.17 6.35
N VAL A 55 11.48 4.72 7.33
CA VAL A 55 12.92 4.97 7.39
C VAL A 55 13.66 3.68 7.12
N TRP A 56 14.66 3.74 6.24
CA TRP A 56 15.46 2.57 5.88
C TRP A 56 16.86 2.99 5.44
N HIS A 57 17.77 2.02 5.36
CA HIS A 57 19.12 2.24 4.89
C HIS A 57 19.31 1.53 3.54
N THR A 58 19.78 2.25 2.54
CA THR A 58 20.06 1.67 1.20
C THR A 58 21.36 0.86 1.16
N GLY A 59 22.12 0.87 2.25
CA GLY A 59 23.52 0.43 2.31
C GLY A 59 24.50 1.60 2.17
N ALA A 60 24.12 2.66 1.45
CA ALA A 60 24.93 3.87 1.29
C ALA A 60 24.43 5.06 2.13
N GLN A 61 23.12 5.22 2.26
CA GLN A 61 22.50 6.33 2.98
C GLN A 61 21.20 5.93 3.68
N ALA A 62 20.90 6.64 4.76
CA ALA A 62 19.59 6.63 5.39
C ALA A 62 18.58 7.39 4.52
N MET A 63 17.40 6.80 4.36
CA MET A 63 16.28 7.35 3.61
C MET A 63 15.11 7.57 4.54
N ASP A 64 14.35 8.63 4.31
CA ASP A 64 13.09 8.90 5.00
C ASP A 64 12.02 9.31 3.99
N SER A 65 10.96 8.51 3.86
CA SER A 65 9.85 8.80 2.95
C SER A 65 8.72 9.64 3.55
N THR A 66 8.91 10.27 4.72
CA THR A 66 7.82 10.96 5.45
C THR A 66 7.15 12.03 4.58
N ALA A 67 7.90 12.86 3.86
CA ALA A 67 7.31 13.88 2.98
C ALA A 67 6.42 13.26 1.88
N TYR A 68 6.89 12.19 1.25
CA TYR A 68 6.12 11.43 0.26
C TYR A 68 4.87 10.78 0.88
N ALA A 69 5.02 10.13 2.03
CA ALA A 69 3.94 9.47 2.74
C ALA A 69 2.86 10.47 3.18
N THR A 70 3.24 11.64 3.68
CA THR A 70 2.32 12.72 4.05
C THR A 70 1.51 13.20 2.84
N ALA A 71 2.14 13.35 1.67
CA ALA A 71 1.41 13.71 0.45
C ALA A 71 0.40 12.63 0.03
N LYS A 72 0.75 11.34 0.19
CA LYS A 72 -0.17 10.22 -0.08
C LYS A 72 -1.32 10.17 0.93
N LEU A 73 -1.04 10.36 2.22
CA LEU A 73 -2.04 10.43 3.28
C LEU A 73 -3.02 11.61 3.06
N MET A 74 -2.52 12.78 2.66
CA MET A 74 -3.38 13.90 2.26
C MET A 74 -4.29 13.49 1.10
N GLY A 75 -3.76 12.78 0.10
CA GLY A 75 -4.53 12.24 -1.02
C GLY A 75 -5.67 11.31 -0.58
N GLU A 76 -5.44 10.43 0.40
CA GLU A 76 -6.50 9.57 0.97
C GLU A 76 -7.66 10.42 1.54
N ARG A 77 -7.34 11.53 2.23
CA ARG A 77 -8.36 12.42 2.81
C ARG A 77 -9.11 13.22 1.74
N VAL A 78 -8.39 13.71 0.72
CA VAL A 78 -8.98 14.40 -0.44
C VAL A 78 -9.94 13.48 -1.18
N CYS A 79 -9.56 12.23 -1.46
CA CYS A 79 -10.44 11.27 -2.14
C CYS A 79 -11.68 10.93 -1.31
N LYS A 80 -11.55 10.81 0.02
CA LYS A 80 -12.69 10.57 0.91
C LYS A 80 -13.68 11.74 0.88
N GLU A 81 -13.18 12.97 0.98
CA GLU A 81 -14.00 14.18 0.91
C GLU A 81 -14.71 14.32 -0.45
N ALA A 82 -13.98 14.08 -1.55
CA ALA A 82 -14.51 14.14 -2.90
C ALA A 82 -15.61 13.09 -3.15
N ALA A 83 -15.48 11.88 -2.58
CA ALA A 83 -16.49 10.84 -2.69
C ALA A 83 -17.83 11.26 -2.05
N VAL A 84 -17.77 11.88 -0.86
CA VAL A 84 -18.96 12.44 -0.19
C VAL A 84 -19.62 13.50 -1.08
N ARG A 85 -18.84 14.43 -1.64
CA ARG A 85 -19.35 15.46 -2.56
C ARG A 85 -19.93 14.90 -3.85
N ALA A 86 -19.40 13.79 -4.35
CA ALA A 86 -19.90 13.16 -5.55
C ALA A 86 -21.29 12.54 -5.39
N ALA A 87 -21.75 12.32 -4.14
CA ALA A 87 -23.08 11.79 -3.83
C ALA A 87 -23.44 10.54 -4.67
N GLY A 88 -22.49 9.62 -4.82
CA GLY A 88 -22.65 8.37 -5.57
C GLY A 88 -22.44 8.46 -7.09
N GLN A 89 -22.20 9.65 -7.66
CA GLN A 89 -21.89 9.80 -9.10
C GLN A 89 -20.48 9.32 -9.46
N THR A 90 -19.53 9.54 -8.55
CA THR A 90 -18.12 9.13 -8.67
C THR A 90 -17.72 8.38 -7.41
N THR A 91 -17.15 7.18 -7.57
CA THR A 91 -16.57 6.45 -6.44
C THR A 91 -15.04 6.48 -6.45
N PHE A 92 -14.44 6.43 -5.26
CA PHE A 92 -13.00 6.55 -5.05
C PHE A 92 -12.45 5.30 -4.35
N ALA A 93 -11.55 4.58 -5.03
CA ALA A 93 -10.80 3.48 -4.44
C ALA A 93 -9.36 3.92 -4.15
N CYS A 94 -9.00 4.04 -2.88
CA CYS A 94 -7.63 4.30 -2.46
C CYS A 94 -6.93 2.98 -2.13
N ILE A 95 -5.80 2.71 -2.78
CA ILE A 95 -5.05 1.48 -2.61
C ILE A 95 -3.66 1.79 -2.05
N ARG A 96 -3.36 1.34 -0.83
CA ARG A 96 -2.02 1.37 -0.25
C ARG A 96 -1.19 0.27 -0.88
N ILE A 97 -0.57 0.60 -2.01
CA ILE A 97 0.28 -0.32 -2.76
C ILE A 97 1.45 -0.72 -1.86
N GLY A 98 1.68 -2.03 -1.74
CA GLY A 98 2.87 -2.63 -1.15
C GLY A 98 4.13 -2.33 -1.97
N TRP A 99 5.01 -3.32 -2.14
CA TRP A 99 6.20 -3.20 -2.96
C TRP A 99 6.00 -3.90 -4.30
N CYS A 100 5.79 -3.10 -5.34
CA CYS A 100 5.81 -3.51 -6.74
C CYS A 100 7.06 -2.95 -7.41
N GLN A 101 7.96 -3.82 -7.88
CA GLN A 101 9.20 -3.42 -8.53
C GLN A 101 9.00 -3.24 -10.05
N PRO A 102 9.82 -2.40 -10.72
CA PRO A 102 9.84 -2.35 -12.17
C PRO A 102 10.24 -3.70 -12.79
N GLY A 103 9.72 -4.00 -13.97
CA GLY A 103 10.09 -5.20 -14.74
C GLY A 103 9.42 -6.48 -14.22
N GLU A 104 10.17 -7.58 -14.17
CA GLU A 104 9.63 -8.90 -13.81
C GLU A 104 9.15 -9.00 -12.36
N ASN A 105 9.59 -8.09 -11.47
CA ASN A 105 9.11 -7.96 -10.09
C ASN A 105 9.16 -9.29 -9.31
N LEU A 106 10.30 -9.98 -9.36
CA LEU A 106 10.47 -11.31 -8.79
C LEU A 106 10.76 -11.25 -7.28
N PRO A 107 10.31 -12.22 -6.45
CA PRO A 107 10.64 -12.28 -5.02
C PRO A 107 12.15 -12.24 -4.73
N SER A 108 12.95 -12.87 -5.60
CA SER A 108 14.41 -12.96 -5.49
C SER A 108 15.13 -11.61 -5.62
N THR A 109 14.45 -10.57 -6.12
CA THR A 109 15.00 -9.23 -6.30
C THR A 109 14.75 -8.30 -5.11
N LEU A 110 13.93 -8.73 -4.14
CA LEU A 110 13.61 -7.95 -2.94
C LEU A 110 14.75 -8.02 -1.92
N SER A 111 14.99 -6.89 -1.25
CA SER A 111 16.05 -6.78 -0.25
C SER A 111 15.71 -5.84 0.91
N ALA A 112 16.48 -5.95 1.99
CA ALA A 112 16.44 -5.03 3.13
C ALA A 112 16.72 -3.56 2.75
N ALA A 113 17.39 -3.32 1.61
CA ALA A 113 17.73 -1.97 1.15
C ALA A 113 16.52 -1.22 0.57
N GLY A 114 15.37 -1.87 0.38
CA GLY A 114 14.17 -1.20 -0.13
C GLY A 114 14.31 -0.66 -1.55
N THR A 115 15.32 -1.13 -2.32
CA THR A 115 15.57 -0.67 -3.70
C THR A 115 15.73 -1.85 -4.66
N PRO A 116 15.18 -1.77 -5.90
CA PRO A 116 15.29 -2.86 -6.88
C PRO A 116 16.69 -3.03 -7.50
N THR A 117 17.53 -2.00 -7.43
CA THR A 117 18.74 -1.86 -8.26
C THR A 117 20.05 -2.01 -7.52
N GLN A 118 20.03 -2.15 -6.20
CA GLN A 118 21.23 -2.44 -5.42
C GLN A 118 21.07 -3.81 -4.79
N GLY A 119 21.85 -4.78 -5.28
CA GLY A 119 22.10 -6.00 -4.54
C GLY A 119 22.62 -5.56 -3.19
N SER A 120 21.79 -5.65 -2.15
CA SER A 120 22.21 -5.27 -0.82
C SER A 120 23.29 -6.26 -0.41
N GLY A 121 24.56 -5.86 -0.52
CA GLY A 121 25.70 -6.60 0.02
C GLY A 121 25.60 -6.77 1.54
N ALA A 122 24.67 -6.08 2.19
CA ALA A 122 24.20 -6.42 3.53
C ALA A 122 23.31 -7.66 3.44
N THR A 123 23.92 -8.85 3.56
CA THR A 123 23.17 -10.00 4.08
C THR A 123 22.61 -9.58 5.44
N ALA A 124 21.34 -9.90 5.72
CA ALA A 124 20.71 -9.54 6.99
C ALA A 124 21.51 -10.01 8.22
N GLY A 125 22.46 -10.94 8.03
CA GLY A 125 23.42 -11.36 9.02
C GLY A 125 22.72 -11.78 10.32
N ASN A 126 23.37 -11.50 11.45
CA ASN A 126 22.76 -11.65 12.78
C ASN A 126 22.20 -10.31 13.32
N ASP A 127 22.09 -9.27 12.49
CA ASP A 127 21.57 -7.98 12.91
C ASP A 127 20.02 -8.05 13.00
N PRO A 128 19.42 -7.91 14.21
CA PRO A 128 17.97 -8.03 14.37
C PRO A 128 17.18 -6.96 13.62
N ASP A 129 17.73 -5.75 13.46
CA ASP A 129 17.06 -4.63 12.80
C ASP A 129 17.05 -4.82 11.28
N LEU A 130 18.16 -5.31 10.70
CA LEU A 130 18.21 -5.66 9.28
C LEU A 130 17.30 -6.85 8.93
N GLN A 131 17.24 -7.86 9.78
CA GLN A 131 16.31 -8.99 9.61
C GLN A 131 14.84 -8.53 9.66
N ARG A 132 14.51 -7.61 10.58
CA ARG A 132 13.17 -7.02 10.67
C ARG A 132 12.84 -6.22 9.41
N ALA A 133 13.77 -5.38 8.93
CA ALA A 133 13.59 -4.62 7.71
C ALA A 133 13.39 -5.52 6.49
N ASP A 134 14.24 -6.53 6.29
CA ASP A 134 14.10 -7.53 5.22
C ASP A 134 12.72 -8.20 5.23
N ARG A 135 12.30 -8.65 6.42
CA ARG A 135 11.00 -9.30 6.60
C ARG A 135 9.84 -8.36 6.27
N TRP A 136 9.89 -7.11 6.74
CA TRP A 136 8.87 -6.10 6.46
C TRP A 136 8.75 -5.82 4.96
N PHE A 137 9.88 -5.60 4.29
CA PHE A 137 9.88 -5.27 2.87
C PHE A 137 9.41 -6.41 1.99
N LYS A 138 9.87 -7.64 2.23
CA LYS A 138 9.39 -8.82 1.50
C LYS A 138 7.91 -9.09 1.78
N ALA A 139 7.46 -8.92 3.02
CA ALA A 139 6.05 -9.09 3.39
C ALA A 139 5.09 -8.15 2.64
N MET A 140 5.59 -7.01 2.13
CA MET A 140 4.80 -6.06 1.35
C MET A 140 4.78 -6.35 -0.14
N TRP A 141 5.46 -7.38 -0.63
CA TRP A 141 5.52 -7.64 -2.07
C TRP A 141 4.14 -7.75 -2.71
N LEU A 142 3.99 -7.14 -3.88
CA LEU A 142 2.81 -7.24 -4.73
C LEU A 142 3.29 -7.68 -6.11
N SER A 143 3.03 -8.93 -6.47
CA SER A 143 3.44 -9.51 -7.76
C SER A 143 2.74 -8.82 -8.93
N ASN A 144 3.26 -9.00 -10.16
CA ASN A 144 2.63 -8.46 -11.35
C ASN A 144 1.23 -9.04 -11.61
N ARG A 145 1.03 -10.34 -11.34
CA ARG A 145 -0.27 -11.01 -11.50
C ARG A 145 -1.30 -10.44 -10.53
N ASP A 146 -0.91 -10.35 -9.27
CA ASP A 146 -1.77 -9.88 -8.19
C ASP A 146 -2.03 -8.37 -8.31
N PHE A 147 -1.04 -7.58 -8.76
CA PHE A 147 -1.23 -6.17 -9.12
C PHE A 147 -2.32 -6.00 -10.18
N LEU A 148 -2.25 -6.76 -11.28
CA LEU A 148 -3.25 -6.69 -12.35
C LEU A 148 -4.64 -7.10 -11.86
N GLN A 149 -4.74 -8.16 -11.07
CA GLN A 149 -6.00 -8.58 -10.46
C GLN A 149 -6.59 -7.48 -9.58
N LEU A 150 -5.78 -6.89 -8.68
CA LEU A 150 -6.21 -5.86 -7.73
C LEU A 150 -6.73 -4.61 -8.44
N PHE A 151 -5.97 -4.08 -9.41
CA PHE A 151 -6.37 -2.88 -10.14
C PHE A 151 -7.54 -3.15 -11.09
N THR A 152 -7.63 -4.35 -11.66
CA THR A 152 -8.81 -4.76 -12.44
C THR A 152 -10.06 -4.77 -11.56
N ALA A 153 -9.97 -5.32 -10.34
CA ALA A 153 -11.08 -5.31 -9.39
C ALA A 153 -11.45 -3.89 -8.95
N ALA A 154 -10.45 -3.06 -8.62
CA ALA A 154 -10.66 -1.66 -8.23
C ALA A 154 -11.37 -0.83 -9.32
N ILE A 155 -11.23 -1.18 -10.59
CA ILE A 155 -11.94 -0.55 -11.71
C ILE A 155 -13.32 -1.16 -11.93
N ARG A 156 -13.47 -2.48 -11.83
CA ARG A 156 -14.66 -3.21 -12.30
C ARG A 156 -15.70 -3.51 -11.24
N THR A 157 -15.33 -3.63 -9.97
CA THR A 157 -16.27 -3.98 -8.90
C THR A 157 -17.33 -2.89 -8.76
N ASP A 158 -18.59 -3.28 -8.53
CA ASP A 158 -19.64 -2.33 -8.23
C ASP A 158 -19.35 -1.63 -6.89
N GLY A 159 -19.26 -0.30 -6.93
CA GLY A 159 -18.97 0.53 -5.77
C GLY A 159 -20.22 1.06 -5.07
N SER A 160 -21.42 0.65 -5.50
CA SER A 160 -22.70 1.11 -4.94
C SER A 160 -22.84 0.83 -3.44
N THR A 161 -22.13 -0.16 -2.91
CA THR A 161 -22.12 -0.54 -1.50
C THR A 161 -20.95 0.05 -0.71
N TRP A 162 -20.07 0.84 -1.36
CA TRP A 162 -18.94 1.45 -0.67
C TRP A 162 -19.42 2.58 0.23
N PRO A 163 -18.93 2.66 1.49
CA PRO A 163 -19.33 3.69 2.42
C PRO A 163 -18.98 5.08 1.86
N ASP A 164 -19.98 5.95 1.73
CA ASP A 164 -19.86 7.29 1.14
C ASP A 164 -19.24 7.30 -0.28
N GLY A 165 -19.32 6.19 -1.02
CA GLY A 165 -18.66 6.04 -2.32
C GLY A 165 -17.13 5.94 -2.24
N TYR A 166 -16.57 5.65 -1.08
CA TYR A 166 -15.12 5.60 -0.83
C TYR A 166 -14.69 4.28 -0.19
N ILE A 167 -13.53 3.76 -0.61
CA ILE A 167 -12.82 2.71 0.12
C ILE A 167 -11.34 3.02 0.25
N LEU A 168 -10.75 2.51 1.33
CA LEU A 168 -9.31 2.44 1.53
C LEU A 168 -8.95 0.96 1.75
N VAL A 169 -8.00 0.46 0.97
CA VAL A 169 -7.60 -0.95 1.01
C VAL A 169 -6.08 -1.08 0.93
N ASN A 170 -5.55 -2.20 1.43
CA ASN A 170 -4.14 -2.53 1.31
C ASN A 170 -3.89 -3.43 0.09
N GLY A 171 -2.81 -3.21 -0.64
CA GLY A 171 -2.51 -3.92 -1.89
C GLY A 171 -1.21 -4.71 -1.83
N MET A 172 -1.30 -5.97 -1.40
CA MET A 172 -0.19 -6.93 -1.39
C MET A 172 -0.61 -8.25 -2.04
N SER A 173 0.39 -9.07 -2.40
CA SER A 173 0.20 -10.51 -2.64
C SER A 173 -0.12 -11.24 -1.33
N ASN A 174 -0.41 -12.54 -1.40
CA ASN A 174 -0.76 -13.39 -0.25
C ASN A 174 0.50 -13.81 0.55
N ASN A 175 1.33 -12.83 0.90
CA ASN A 175 2.61 -13.07 1.56
C ASN A 175 2.39 -13.58 2.97
N ARG A 176 2.80 -14.82 3.24
CA ARG A 176 2.52 -15.46 4.52
C ARG A 176 3.10 -14.67 5.68
N GLY A 177 2.32 -14.52 6.76
CA GLY A 177 2.75 -13.88 8.01
C GLY A 177 3.01 -12.37 7.89
N MET A 178 2.57 -11.72 6.82
CA MET A 178 2.62 -10.26 6.74
C MET A 178 1.71 -9.64 7.81
N LYS A 179 2.12 -8.50 8.38
CA LYS A 179 1.28 -7.74 9.33
C LYS A 179 0.06 -7.12 8.66
N TRP A 180 0.11 -6.90 7.36
CA TRP A 180 -0.93 -6.23 6.60
C TRP A 180 -2.21 -7.05 6.45
N SER A 181 -3.35 -6.47 6.84
CA SER A 181 -4.66 -7.05 6.56
C SER A 181 -5.06 -6.84 5.10
N LEU A 182 -5.65 -7.86 4.48
CA LEU A 182 -6.34 -7.77 3.19
C LEU A 182 -7.86 -7.85 3.33
N ASP A 183 -8.41 -7.81 4.55
CA ASP A 183 -9.84 -8.06 4.80
C ASP A 183 -10.71 -7.03 4.07
N ALA A 184 -10.37 -5.75 4.17
CA ALA A 184 -11.06 -4.69 3.43
C ALA A 184 -10.92 -4.87 1.91
N THR A 185 -9.74 -5.29 1.44
CA THR A 185 -9.48 -5.53 0.01
C THR A 185 -10.34 -6.68 -0.52
N THR A 186 -10.45 -7.77 0.24
CA THR A 186 -11.32 -8.91 -0.06
C THR A 186 -12.79 -8.50 -0.01
N ALA A 187 -13.22 -7.80 1.05
CA ALA A 187 -14.60 -7.44 1.28
C ALA A 187 -15.14 -6.46 0.21
N TYR A 188 -14.37 -5.42 -0.13
CA TYR A 188 -14.84 -4.38 -1.04
C TYR A 188 -14.53 -4.65 -2.51
N LEU A 189 -13.48 -5.41 -2.82
CA LEU A 189 -13.05 -5.65 -4.20
C LEU A 189 -13.18 -7.12 -4.64
N GLY A 190 -13.43 -8.07 -3.73
CA GLY A 190 -13.39 -9.50 -4.05
C GLY A 190 -11.98 -9.98 -4.42
N TYR A 191 -10.95 -9.25 -4.00
CA TYR A 191 -9.56 -9.54 -4.33
C TYR A 191 -9.07 -10.83 -3.65
N GLN A 192 -8.46 -11.72 -4.43
CA GLN A 192 -7.95 -13.01 -3.97
C GLN A 192 -6.53 -13.23 -4.52
N PRO A 193 -5.49 -12.68 -3.86
CA PRO A 193 -4.12 -12.79 -4.34
C PRO A 193 -3.65 -14.24 -4.34
N GLN A 194 -2.81 -14.57 -5.31
CA GLN A 194 -2.36 -15.94 -5.55
C GLN A 194 -0.89 -16.15 -5.23
N ASP A 195 -0.08 -15.09 -5.27
CA ASP A 195 1.36 -15.18 -5.07
C ASP A 195 1.73 -15.06 -3.58
N ASP A 196 2.84 -15.68 -3.20
CA ASP A 196 3.42 -15.62 -1.85
C ASP A 196 4.92 -15.41 -2.04
N VAL A 197 5.48 -14.33 -1.50
CA VAL A 197 6.91 -13.98 -1.64
C VAL A 197 7.87 -15.08 -1.13
N TRP A 198 7.37 -16.05 -0.37
CA TRP A 198 8.13 -17.17 0.19
C TRP A 198 8.06 -18.47 -0.63
N ARG A 199 7.41 -18.46 -1.78
CA ARG A 199 7.24 -19.64 -2.66
C ARG A 199 8.00 -19.53 -3.97
#